data_AF-A0A9D6UIX4-F1
#
_entry.id   AF-A0A9D6UIX4-F1
#
_cell.length_a   1.000
_cell.length_b   1.000
_cell.length_c   1.000
_cell.angle_alpha   90.00
_cell.angle_beta   90.00
_cell.angle_gamma   90.00
#
_symmetry.space_group_name_H-M   'P 1'
#
loop_
_entity.id
_entity.type
_entity.pdbx_description
1 polymer ?
#
loop_
_entity_poly.entity_id
_entity_poly.type
_entity_poly.pdbx_seq_one_letter_code
_entity_poly.pdbx_strand_id
1 'polypeptide(L)' 'MLNLVEDKDGVILPVRIQPRASKDEIVGEYNGALKIKLTSPPVEGEANRRCIDFL' A
#
# COMPACT_ATOMS: atom_id res chain seq x y z
N MET A 1 11.36 -9.35 5.59
CA MET A 1 11.35 -9.67 4.15
C MET A 1 9.93 -9.51 3.63
N LEU A 2 9.73 -8.76 2.54
CA LEU A 2 8.42 -8.63 1.90
C LEU A 2 7.96 -9.99 1.36
N ASN A 3 6.71 -10.36 1.63
CA ASN A 3 6.10 -11.59 1.15
C ASN A 3 5.61 -11.39 -0.28
N LEU A 4 6.54 -11.33 -1.22
CA LEU A 4 6.24 -11.26 -2.65
C LEU A 4 5.84 -12.65 -3.14
N VAL A 5 4.76 -12.71 -3.91
CA VAL A 5 4.38 -13.93 -4.64
C VAL A 5 4.45 -13.63 -6.12
N GLU A 6 5.30 -14.35 -6.85
CA GLU A 6 5.36 -14.25 -8.29
C GLU A 6 4.08 -14.84 -8.91
N ASP A 7 3.53 -14.13 -9.89
CA ASP A 7 2.43 -14.60 -10.72
C ASP A 7 2.86 -14.53 -12.20
N LYS A 8 2.13 -15.20 -13.11
CA LYS A 8 2.54 -15.30 -14.51
C LYS A 8 2.76 -13.95 -15.19
N ASP A 9 2.00 -12.94 -14.76
CA ASP A 9 2.00 -11.61 -15.36
C ASP A 9 2.62 -10.53 -14.44
N GLY A 10 3.18 -10.91 -13.29
CA GLY A 10 3.77 -9.93 -12.37
C GLY A 10 4.06 -10.46 -10.97
N VAL A 11 3.89 -9.60 -9.96
CA VAL A 11 4.12 -9.94 -8.56
C VAL A 11 2.98 -9.43 -7.68
N ILE A 12 2.50 -10.30 -6.79
CA ILE A 12 1.56 -9.94 -5.75
C ILE A 12 2.38 -9.36 -4.59
N LEU A 13 2.25 -8.04 -4.42
CA LEU A 13 2.84 -7.30 -3.31
C LEU A 13 1.76 -7.09 -2.23
N PRO A 14 1.89 -7.69 -1.03
CA PRO A 14 1.02 -7.35 0.09
C PRO A 14 1.32 -5.93 0.55
N VAL A 15 0.30 -5.07 0.53
CA VAL A 15 0.39 -3.67 0.95
C VAL A 15 -0.53 -3.42 2.14
N ARG A 16 -0.04 -2.63 3.10
CA ARG A 16 -0.82 -2.18 4.26
C ARG A 16 -0.95 -0.67 4.23
N ILE A 17 -2.16 -0.21 3.92
CA ILE A 17 -2.47 1.21 3.84
C ILE A 17 -2.83 1.75 5.23
N GLN A 18 -2.14 2.80 5.64
CA GLN A 18 -2.47 3.60 6.81
C GLN A 18 -3.09 4.92 6.33
N PRO A 19 -4.43 5.04 6.35
CA PRO A 19 -5.13 6.25 5.92
C PRO A 19 -4.99 7.39 6.95
N ARG A 20 -5.37 8.61 6.56
CA ARG A 20 -5.29 9.84 7.40
C ARG A 20 -3.88 10.17 7.88
N ALA A 21 -2.88 9.90 7.05
CA ALA A 21 -1.52 10.37 7.31
C ALA A 21 -1.37 11.85 7.00
N SER A 22 -0.34 12.48 7.54
CA SER A 22 -0.01 13.89 7.23
C SER A 22 0.53 14.10 5.82
N LYS A 23 1.09 13.03 5.21
CA LYS A 23 1.65 13.01 3.86
C LYS A 23 1.58 11.60 3.27
N ASP A 24 1.60 11.53 1.94
CA ASP A 24 1.69 10.27 1.21
C ASP A 24 3.15 9.79 1.25
N GLU A 25 3.42 8.66 1.89
CA GLU A 25 4.77 8.12 2.02
C GLU A 25 4.81 6.59 2.10
N ILE A 26 5.81 5.99 1.46
CA ILE A 26 6.17 4.59 1.67
C ILE A 26 7.01 4.53 2.94
N VAL A 27 6.48 3.86 3.96
CA VAL A 27 7.17 3.72 5.25
C VAL A 27 8.22 2.61 5.21
N GLY A 28 8.00 1.62 4.34
CA GLY A 28 8.85 0.44 4.19
C GLY A 28 8.12 -0.84 4.61
N GLU A 29 8.89 -1.89 4.84
CA GLU A 29 8.34 -3.20 5.22
C GLU A 29 7.74 -3.17 6.63
N TYR A 30 6.56 -3.77 6.77
CA TYR A 30 5.90 -4.01 8.05
C TYR A 30 5.26 -5.40 8.05
N ASN A 31 5.79 -6.32 8.86
CA ASN A 31 5.27 -7.68 9.02
C ASN A 31 5.06 -8.43 7.69
N GLY A 32 6.02 -8.31 6.77
CA GLY A 32 5.93 -8.97 5.45
C GLY A 32 5.05 -8.27 4.41
N ALA A 33 4.52 -7.07 4.71
CA ALA A 33 3.77 -6.23 3.78
C ALA A 33 4.45 -4.86 3.62
N LEU A 34 4.26 -4.19 2.47
CA LEU A 34 4.73 -2.83 2.29
C LEU A 34 3.75 -1.87 2.96
N LYS A 35 4.21 -1.15 3.98
CA LYS A 35 3.40 -0.15 4.67
C LYS A 35 3.45 1.17 3.93
N ILE A 36 2.28 1.65 3.52
CA ILE A 36 2.11 2.91 2.83
C ILE A 36 1.16 3.77 3.65
N LYS A 37 1.56 5.02 3.87
CA LYS A 37 0.72 6.03 4.51
C LYS A 37 0.12 6.89 3.42
N LEU A 38 -1.18 7.12 3.50
CA LEU A 38 -1.89 8.00 2.59
C LEU A 38 -2.67 9.03 3.39
N THR A 39 -2.66 10.26 2.90
CA THR A 39 -3.50 11.39 3.35
C THR A 39 -4.97 11.11 3.12
N SER A 40 -5.26 10.28 2.11
CA SER A 40 -6.62 9.95 1.70
C SER A 40 -7.37 9.21 2.81
N PRO A 41 -8.66 9.54 3.01
CA PRO A 41 -9.45 8.89 4.04
C PRO A 41 -9.86 7.47 3.58
N PRO A 42 -10.19 6.54 4.50
CA PRO A 42 -10.59 5.19 4.14
C PRO A 42 -12.09 5.10 3.79
N VAL A 43 -12.62 6.11 3.09
CA VAL A 43 -14.04 6.16 2.71
C VAL A 43 -14.17 5.46 1.36
N GLU A 44 -15.06 4.48 1.25
CA GLU A 44 -15.38 3.79 0.00
C GLU A 44 -14.17 3.28 -0.83
N GLY A 45 -13.06 2.94 -0.17
CA GLY A 45 -11.85 2.48 -0.86
C GLY A 45 -11.06 3.58 -1.58
N GLU A 46 -11.31 4.85 -1.30
CA GLU A 46 -10.55 5.99 -1.84
C GLU A 46 -9.05 5.85 -1.56
N ALA A 47 -8.68 5.43 -0.35
CA ALA A 47 -7.30 5.13 -0.01
C ALA A 47 -6.69 4.00 -0.87
N ASN A 48 -7.48 3.01 -1.29
CA ASN A 48 -7.00 1.94 -2.17
C ASN A 48 -6.77 2.46 -3.59
N ARG A 49 -7.69 3.29 -4.11
CA ARG A 49 -7.53 3.91 -5.44
C ARG A 49 -6.29 4.80 -5.49
N ARG A 50 -6.12 5.64 -4.48
CA ARG A 50 -4.92 6.46 -4.30
C ARG A 50 -3.64 5.64 -4.17
N CYS A 51 -3.71 4.46 -3.55
CA CYS A 51 -2.57 3.55 -3.50
C CYS A 51 -2.20 3.01 -4.89
N ILE A 52 -3.19 2.73 -5.74
CA ILE A 52 -2.96 2.29 -7.13
C ILE A 52 -2.37 3.45 -7.94
N ASP A 53 -2.88 4.67 -7.79
CA ASP A 53 -2.34 5.84 -8.51
C ASP A 53 -0.92 6.23 -8.06
N PHE A 54 -0.53 5.83 -6.85
CA PHE A 54 0.76 6.17 -6.25
C PHE A 54 1.87 5.17 -6.58
N LEU A 55 1.53 3.93 -6.99
CA LEU A 55 2.46 2.86 -7.36
C LEU A 55 2.64 2.79 -8.89
#